data_AF-A0A7G2F3I6-F1
#
_entry.id   AF-A0A7G2F3I6-F1
#
_cell.length_a   1.000
_cell.length_b   1.000
_cell.length_c   1.000
_cell.angle_alpha   90.00
_cell.angle_beta   90.00
_cell.angle_gamma   90.00
#
_symmetry.space_group_name_H-M   'P 1'
#
loop_
_entity.id
_entity.type
_entity.pdbx_description
1 polymer ?
#
loop_
_entity_poly.entity_id
_entity_poly.type
_entity_poly.pdbx_seq_one_letter_code
_entity_poly.pdbx_strand_id
1 'polypeptide(L)'
;MPPQFHQSSLSILNPLLRFSPPSSPDNPKHQRLSTIKMPKFTVRKLIPLLIFVLSSLSVLRLLRISYKSSSKSQSSSSTTFRLSPADSSQQLRANEGPTALTEKELKLLSDTVTRRSPCNILVFGFAPQYLMLSSINTRGITVILEDEPAKIMIPKAEVNPNNTRIYSLKYHQMEVRNAYNLLQHARANPACAPNMNNQHQGSSDCKLELRDLPQQVHNTKWDVIVVDGPRGDDLETPGRMGSIYTAAVLARKGSSNSTTDVFVHDVHRTAEKWLSWEFLCQENLVSAKGTFWKFRIKRQSNASRFCSPETVIIR
;
A
#
# COMPACT_ATOMS: atom_id res chain seq x y z
N MET A 1 -4.03 -7.56 9.24
CA MET A 1 -4.31 -8.60 8.23
C MET A 1 -5.66 -8.31 7.58
N PRO A 2 -5.84 -8.62 6.28
CA PRO A 2 -7.19 -8.75 5.73
C PRO A 2 -7.97 -9.77 6.56
N PRO A 3 -9.29 -9.59 6.79
CA PRO A 3 -10.06 -10.57 7.52
C PRO A 3 -10.04 -11.91 6.76
N GLN A 4 -9.50 -12.94 7.40
CA GLN A 4 -9.71 -14.33 7.00
C GLN A 4 -10.91 -14.83 7.80
N PHE A 5 -12.02 -15.12 7.14
CA PHE A 5 -13.08 -15.88 7.79
C PHE A 5 -12.65 -17.34 7.81
N HIS A 6 -12.05 -17.77 8.93
CA HIS A 6 -11.94 -19.19 9.22
C HIS A 6 -13.35 -19.71 9.52
N GLN A 7 -13.98 -20.37 8.54
CA GLN A 7 -15.07 -21.29 8.84
C GLN A 7 -14.47 -22.54 9.48
N SER A 8 -14.28 -22.52 10.79
CA SER A 8 -13.99 -23.71 11.57
C SER A 8 -15.31 -24.44 11.85
N SER A 9 -15.62 -25.45 11.05
CA SER A 9 -16.54 -26.51 11.44
C SER A 9 -15.83 -27.41 12.46
N LEU A 10 -15.93 -27.09 13.75
CA LEU A 10 -15.46 -27.98 14.82
C LEU A 10 -16.63 -28.76 15.41
N SER A 11 -16.54 -30.07 15.23
CA SER A 11 -17.42 -31.09 15.76
C SER A 11 -17.41 -31.10 17.28
N ILE A 12 -18.60 -31.10 17.87
CA ILE A 12 -18.86 -31.20 19.30
C ILE A 12 -18.37 -32.56 19.83
N LEU A 13 -17.55 -32.57 20.87
CA LEU A 13 -17.42 -33.71 21.79
C LEU A 13 -17.35 -33.22 23.24
N ASN A 14 -18.38 -33.56 24.01
CA ASN A 14 -18.40 -33.50 25.47
C ASN A 14 -17.49 -34.58 26.06
N PRO A 15 -16.98 -34.37 27.29
CA PRO A 15 -17.29 -35.37 28.32
C PRO A 15 -17.77 -34.75 29.64
N LEU A 16 -18.79 -35.42 30.19
CA LEU A 16 -19.31 -35.32 31.56
C LEU A 16 -18.27 -35.84 32.56
N LEU A 17 -18.24 -35.29 33.78
CA LEU A 17 -17.99 -36.03 35.04
C LEU A 17 -18.45 -35.22 36.28
N ARG A 18 -19.05 -35.95 37.24
CA ARG A 18 -19.81 -35.49 38.44
C ARG A 18 -18.94 -35.33 39.71
N PHE A 19 -19.36 -34.39 40.59
CA PHE A 19 -19.48 -34.36 42.08
C PHE A 19 -18.67 -35.35 42.95
N SER A 20 -18.10 -35.09 44.16
CA SER A 20 -18.42 -34.20 45.31
C SER A 20 -17.32 -34.28 46.45
N PRO A 21 -17.38 -33.49 47.57
CA PRO A 21 -16.33 -33.20 48.61
C PRO A 21 -16.47 -34.11 49.89
N PRO A 22 -15.95 -33.87 51.16
CA PRO A 22 -15.38 -32.66 51.86
C PRO A 22 -14.24 -32.88 52.91
N SER A 23 -13.72 -31.78 53.54
CA SER A 23 -13.52 -31.59 55.01
C SER A 23 -12.52 -30.46 55.40
N SER A 24 -12.94 -29.54 56.30
CA SER A 24 -12.14 -28.61 57.14
C SER A 24 -12.01 -29.20 58.58
N PRO A 25 -11.32 -28.62 59.61
CA PRO A 25 -10.87 -27.22 59.84
C PRO A 25 -9.51 -26.99 60.55
N ASP A 26 -9.04 -25.73 60.60
CA ASP A 26 -8.66 -24.95 61.81
C ASP A 26 -7.63 -23.81 61.58
N ASN A 27 -7.78 -22.77 62.40
CA ASN A 27 -7.40 -21.35 62.27
C ASN A 27 -6.09 -21.02 63.06
N PRO A 28 -5.75 -19.75 63.43
CA PRO A 28 -5.45 -18.51 62.68
C PRO A 28 -3.98 -18.02 62.92
N LYS A 29 -3.54 -16.96 62.23
CA LYS A 29 -2.67 -15.93 62.84
C LYS A 29 -2.70 -14.60 62.08
N HIS A 30 -2.82 -13.53 62.85
CA HIS A 30 -2.98 -12.14 62.46
C HIS A 30 -1.75 -11.55 61.75
N GLN A 31 -1.99 -10.73 60.72
CA GLN A 31 -1.18 -9.53 60.50
C GLN A 31 -2.06 -8.39 59.96
N ARG A 32 -2.03 -7.30 60.71
CA ARG A 32 -2.81 -6.07 60.53
C ARG A 32 -2.02 -5.17 59.59
N LEU A 33 -2.48 -4.98 58.36
CA LEU A 33 -1.95 -3.95 57.46
C LEU A 33 -3.07 -2.95 57.14
N SER A 34 -2.83 -1.70 57.51
CA SER A 34 -3.77 -0.59 57.36
C SER A 34 -4.03 -0.28 55.89
N THR A 35 -5.15 -0.77 55.36
CA THR A 35 -5.71 -0.34 54.08
C THR A 35 -6.21 1.10 54.15
N ILE A 36 -5.58 1.98 53.39
CA ILE A 36 -6.16 3.26 52.99
C ILE A 36 -7.37 2.95 52.10
N LYS A 37 -8.58 3.26 52.59
CA LYS A 37 -9.82 3.15 51.80
C LYS A 37 -9.81 4.24 50.73
N MET A 38 -9.42 3.88 49.50
CA MET A 38 -9.83 4.64 48.33
C MET A 38 -11.31 4.32 48.04
N PRO A 39 -12.16 5.33 47.75
CA PRO A 39 -13.55 5.09 47.41
C PRO A 39 -13.63 4.17 46.18
N LYS A 40 -14.47 3.13 46.28
CA LYS A 40 -14.76 2.21 45.17
C LYS A 40 -15.56 2.97 44.11
N PHE A 41 -14.87 3.65 43.20
CA PHE A 41 -15.48 4.18 41.98
C PHE A 41 -15.78 3.00 41.06
N THR A 42 -17.06 2.68 40.94
CA THR A 42 -17.53 1.63 40.04
C THR A 42 -17.19 2.02 38.60
N VAL A 43 -16.50 1.14 37.88
CA VAL A 43 -15.99 1.33 36.50
C VAL A 43 -17.05 1.89 35.54
N ARG A 44 -18.34 1.61 35.80
CA ARG A 44 -19.48 2.19 35.06
C ARG A 44 -19.59 3.71 35.10
N LYS A 45 -19.05 4.39 36.11
CA LYS A 45 -19.08 5.87 36.22
C LYS A 45 -17.83 6.56 35.64
N LEU A 46 -16.78 5.81 35.31
CA LEU A 46 -15.54 6.33 34.72
C LEU A 46 -15.66 6.58 33.21
N ILE A 47 -16.44 5.74 32.52
CA ILE A 47 -16.66 5.85 31.06
C ILE A 47 -17.32 7.19 30.67
N PRO A 48 -18.45 7.62 31.26
CA PRO A 48 -19.05 8.90 30.90
C PRO A 48 -18.18 10.10 31.29
N LEU A 49 -17.44 10.02 32.39
CA LEU A 49 -16.49 11.06 32.81
C LEU A 49 -15.34 11.19 31.81
N LEU A 50 -14.79 10.06 31.35
CA LEU A 50 -13.73 10.03 30.33
C LEU A 50 -14.20 10.63 29.01
N ILE A 51 -15.41 10.27 28.55
CA ILE A 51 -16.00 10.81 27.32
C ILE A 51 -16.19 12.33 27.43
N PHE A 52 -16.66 12.82 28.58
CA PHE A 52 -16.82 14.26 28.83
C PHE A 52 -15.49 15.03 28.83
N VAL A 53 -14.43 14.45 29.42
CA VAL A 53 -13.08 15.03 29.42
C VAL A 53 -12.48 15.03 28.01
N LEU A 54 -12.64 13.95 27.23
CA LEU A 54 -12.13 13.88 25.86
C LEU A 54 -12.88 14.84 24.92
N SER A 55 -14.20 14.98 25.10
CA SER A 55 -15.03 15.92 24.34
C SER A 55 -14.67 17.38 24.63
N SER A 56 -14.49 17.75 25.90
CA SER A 56 -14.08 19.10 26.28
C SER A 56 -12.69 19.47 25.75
N LEU A 57 -11.73 18.54 25.78
CA LEU A 57 -10.40 18.74 25.18
C LEU A 57 -10.45 18.92 23.65
N SER A 58 -11.39 18.23 22.97
CA SER A 58 -11.61 18.40 21.52
C SER A 58 -12.14 19.79 21.17
N VAL A 59 -13.15 20.28 21.91
CA VAL A 59 -13.72 21.63 21.73
C VAL A 59 -12.67 22.72 21.98
N LEU A 60 -11.81 22.56 23.01
CA LEU A 60 -10.70 23.47 23.28
C LEU A 60 -9.67 23.53 22.14
N ARG A 61 -9.42 22.42 21.43
CA ARG A 61 -8.57 22.41 20.23
C ARG A 61 -9.20 23.18 19.06
N LEU A 62 -10.51 23.00 18.84
CA LEU A 62 -11.24 23.71 17.78
C LEU A 62 -11.31 25.22 18.06
N LEU A 63 -11.53 25.64 19.30
CA LEU A 63 -11.53 27.06 19.70
C LEU A 63 -10.14 27.71 19.54
N ARG A 64 -9.04 26.97 19.78
CA ARG A 64 -7.67 27.48 19.52
C ARG A 64 -7.37 27.69 18.03
N ILE A 65 -7.96 26.88 17.15
CA ILE A 65 -7.82 27.05 15.69
C ILE A 65 -8.61 28.29 15.24
N SER A 66 -9.82 28.48 15.77
CA SER A 66 -10.66 29.64 15.45
C SER A 66 -10.05 30.96 15.94
N TYR A 67 -9.35 30.97 17.09
CA TYR A 67 -8.72 32.18 17.63
C TYR A 67 -7.42 32.58 16.91
N LYS A 68 -6.72 31.63 16.27
CA LYS A 68 -5.51 31.91 15.47
C LYS A 68 -5.79 32.31 14.02
N SER A 69 -7.02 32.13 13.53
CA SER A 69 -7.38 32.44 12.14
C SER A 69 -7.90 33.86 11.91
N SER A 70 -7.92 34.72 12.93
CA SER A 70 -8.36 36.11 12.77
C SER A 70 -7.24 37.09 13.10
N SER A 71 -6.31 37.26 12.16
CA SER A 71 -5.63 38.55 12.01
C SER A 71 -5.01 38.73 10.61
N LYS A 72 -5.43 39.84 9.98
CA LYS A 72 -4.79 40.61 8.90
C LYS A 72 -5.02 40.15 7.46
N SER A 73 -6.12 40.66 6.89
CA SER A 73 -6.19 41.10 5.49
C SER A 73 -5.93 42.61 5.42
N GLN A 74 -4.79 43.01 4.85
CA GLN A 74 -4.57 44.36 4.33
C GLN A 74 -4.24 44.22 2.84
N SER A 75 -5.16 44.70 2.00
CA SER A 75 -4.96 44.86 0.57
C SER A 75 -4.39 46.25 0.30
N SER A 76 -3.19 46.31 -0.25
CA SER A 76 -2.66 47.51 -0.90
C SER A 76 -2.12 47.11 -2.26
N SER A 77 -2.71 47.69 -3.29
CA SER A 77 -2.31 47.60 -4.68
C SER A 77 -1.04 48.40 -4.95
N SER A 78 -0.05 47.80 -5.62
CA SER A 78 0.81 48.50 -6.58
C SER A 78 1.54 47.52 -7.51
N THR A 79 1.42 47.80 -8.80
CA THR A 79 2.19 47.23 -9.91
C THR A 79 3.69 47.52 -9.77
N THR A 80 4.53 46.52 -10.03
CA THR A 80 5.75 46.65 -10.88
C THR A 80 6.43 45.29 -11.07
N PHE A 81 6.76 44.97 -12.32
CA PHE A 81 7.54 43.82 -12.74
C PHE A 81 9.00 43.91 -12.26
N ARG A 82 9.52 42.85 -11.61
CA ARG A 82 10.93 42.44 -11.68
C ARG A 82 11.06 40.93 -11.51
N LEU A 83 11.62 40.28 -12.53
CA LEU A 83 11.99 38.86 -12.54
C LEU A 83 13.21 38.62 -11.64
N SER A 84 13.10 37.68 -10.69
CA SER A 84 14.22 37.08 -9.96
C SER A 84 14.08 35.55 -9.96
N PRO A 85 15.19 34.76 -10.03
CA PRO A 85 15.13 33.34 -10.40
C PRO A 85 14.75 32.37 -9.26
N ALA A 86 14.32 32.87 -8.09
CA ALA A 86 14.09 32.04 -6.91
C ALA A 86 12.64 31.55 -6.74
N ASP A 87 11.68 32.13 -7.48
CA ASP A 87 10.24 31.85 -7.30
C ASP A 87 9.72 30.61 -8.05
N SER A 88 10.50 30.04 -8.98
CA SER A 88 10.11 28.79 -9.64
C SER A 88 10.00 27.61 -8.65
N SER A 89 10.66 27.67 -7.49
CA SER A 89 10.61 26.60 -6.49
C SER A 89 9.36 26.63 -5.61
N GLN A 90 8.77 27.80 -5.40
CA GLN A 90 7.59 27.96 -4.52
C GLN A 90 6.28 27.87 -5.30
N GLN A 91 6.26 28.29 -6.57
CA GLN A 91 5.06 28.22 -7.40
C GLN A 91 4.74 26.79 -7.87
N LEU A 92 5.72 25.89 -7.89
CA LEU A 92 5.53 24.46 -8.14
C LEU A 92 4.93 23.69 -6.94
N ARG A 93 5.04 24.20 -5.71
CA ARG A 93 4.53 23.50 -4.50
C ARG A 93 3.05 23.66 -4.24
N ALA A 94 2.38 24.64 -4.85
CA ALA A 94 0.96 24.92 -4.60
C ALA A 94 0.00 24.12 -5.50
N ASN A 95 0.51 23.42 -6.51
CA ASN A 95 -0.28 22.70 -7.52
C ASN A 95 0.01 21.18 -7.59
N GLU A 96 0.84 20.63 -6.70
CA GLU A 96 1.02 19.18 -6.62
C GLU A 96 -0.24 18.55 -6.02
N GLY A 97 -1.12 18.08 -6.91
CA GLY A 97 -2.23 17.23 -6.52
C GLY A 97 -1.77 15.97 -5.77
N PRO A 98 -2.69 15.22 -5.16
CA PRO A 98 -2.43 14.11 -4.22
C PRO A 98 -1.70 12.86 -4.80
N THR A 99 -1.03 12.97 -5.95
CA THR A 99 -0.41 11.86 -6.69
C THR A 99 1.12 11.93 -6.77
N ALA A 100 1.77 12.91 -6.17
CA ALA A 100 3.24 13.01 -6.17
C ALA A 100 3.88 12.24 -4.99
N LEU A 101 5.01 11.58 -5.23
CA LEU A 101 5.81 11.00 -4.15
C LEU A 101 6.48 12.12 -3.35
N THR A 102 6.53 11.97 -2.03
CA THR A 102 7.33 12.86 -1.19
C THR A 102 8.82 12.73 -1.51
N GLU A 103 9.63 13.73 -1.15
CA GLU A 103 11.08 13.72 -1.37
C GLU A 103 11.77 12.44 -0.84
N LYS A 104 11.34 11.94 0.33
CA LYS A 104 11.89 10.72 0.94
C LYS A 104 11.50 9.46 0.17
N GLU A 105 10.31 9.42 -0.39
CA GLU A 105 9.80 8.29 -1.20
C GLU A 105 10.48 8.29 -2.57
N LEU A 106 10.59 9.45 -3.20
CA LEU A 106 11.32 9.63 -4.45
C LEU A 106 12.80 9.29 -4.31
N LYS A 107 13.43 9.70 -3.20
CA LYS A 107 14.82 9.33 -2.87
C LYS A 107 15.00 7.83 -2.69
N LEU A 108 14.05 7.16 -2.03
CA LEU A 108 14.09 5.70 -1.88
C LEU A 108 14.07 4.99 -3.24
N LEU A 109 13.23 5.47 -4.16
CA LEU A 109 13.12 4.95 -5.52
C LEU A 109 14.41 5.21 -6.31
N SER A 110 14.87 6.46 -6.38
CA SER A 110 16.06 6.86 -7.14
C SER A 110 17.32 6.14 -6.65
N ASP A 111 17.55 6.09 -5.33
CA ASP A 111 18.69 5.37 -4.76
C ASP A 111 18.64 3.87 -5.12
N THR A 112 17.44 3.28 -5.23
CA THR A 112 17.28 1.88 -5.64
C THR A 112 17.58 1.68 -7.12
N VAL A 113 17.07 2.54 -7.99
CA VAL A 113 17.32 2.48 -9.44
C VAL A 113 18.80 2.70 -9.74
N THR A 114 19.45 3.71 -9.13
CA THR A 114 20.88 3.97 -9.31
C THR A 114 21.74 2.76 -8.97
N ARG A 115 21.41 2.02 -7.90
CA ARG A 115 22.13 0.80 -7.52
C ARG A 115 21.91 -0.39 -8.46
N ARG A 116 20.78 -0.44 -9.17
CA ARG A 116 20.46 -1.51 -10.11
C ARG A 116 20.84 -1.18 -11.55
N SER A 117 21.04 0.09 -11.87
CA SER A 117 21.31 0.58 -13.22
C SER A 117 22.56 -0.08 -13.83
N PRO A 118 22.51 -0.55 -15.09
CA PRO A 118 21.35 -0.54 -15.97
C PRO A 118 20.35 -1.65 -15.63
N CYS A 119 19.06 -1.33 -15.66
CA CYS A 119 18.01 -2.27 -15.30
C CYS A 119 16.70 -2.08 -16.08
N ASN A 120 15.82 -3.07 -16.01
CA ASN A 120 14.47 -2.98 -16.58
C ASN A 120 13.50 -2.44 -15.51
N ILE A 121 12.89 -1.29 -15.79
CA ILE A 121 11.93 -0.62 -14.90
C ILE A 121 10.54 -0.62 -15.52
N LEU A 122 9.54 -1.12 -14.79
CA LEU A 122 8.13 -1.02 -15.13
C LEU A 122 7.41 -0.09 -14.15
N VAL A 123 6.63 0.84 -14.64
CA VAL A 123 5.80 1.74 -13.83
C VAL A 123 4.35 1.59 -14.25
N PHE A 124 3.47 1.25 -13.31
CA PHE A 124 2.02 1.40 -13.47
C PHE A 124 1.64 2.77 -12.92
N GLY A 125 1.02 3.61 -13.74
CA GLY A 125 0.72 5.02 -13.46
C GLY A 125 1.83 5.97 -13.89
N PHE A 126 1.45 7.22 -14.16
CA PHE A 126 2.37 8.29 -14.51
C PHE A 126 2.35 9.43 -13.48
N ALA A 127 3.55 9.93 -13.18
CA ALA A 127 3.78 11.21 -12.53
C ALA A 127 5.04 11.84 -13.17
N PRO A 128 5.13 13.18 -13.33
CA PRO A 128 6.27 13.83 -13.98
C PRO A 128 7.64 13.43 -13.40
N GLN A 129 7.70 13.26 -12.07
CA GLN A 129 8.88 12.76 -11.35
C GLN A 129 9.42 11.40 -11.85
N TYR A 130 8.61 10.54 -12.49
CA TYR A 130 9.10 9.27 -13.03
C TYR A 130 9.93 9.44 -14.30
N LEU A 131 9.86 10.60 -14.96
CA LEU A 131 10.69 10.90 -16.14
C LEU A 131 12.19 10.88 -15.79
N MET A 132 12.55 11.30 -14.57
CA MET A 132 13.93 11.30 -14.09
C MET A 132 14.57 9.90 -14.08
N LEU A 133 13.75 8.83 -14.03
CA LEU A 133 14.23 7.45 -14.05
C LEU A 133 15.00 7.15 -15.34
N SER A 134 14.58 7.76 -16.46
CA SER A 134 15.26 7.65 -17.76
C SER A 134 16.71 8.14 -17.70
N SER A 135 16.95 9.22 -16.96
CA SER A 135 18.26 9.86 -16.83
C SER A 135 19.22 9.04 -15.99
N ILE A 136 18.74 8.48 -14.87
CA ILE A 136 19.57 7.64 -13.98
C ILE A 136 19.68 6.17 -14.44
N ASN A 137 18.92 5.77 -15.47
CA ASN A 137 18.90 4.43 -16.06
C ASN A 137 19.29 4.43 -17.55
N THR A 138 20.35 5.18 -17.92
CA THR A 138 20.67 5.52 -19.33
C THR A 138 20.83 4.32 -20.26
N ARG A 139 21.30 3.16 -19.78
CA ARG A 139 21.46 1.93 -20.58
C ARG A 139 20.40 0.85 -20.27
N GLY A 140 19.47 1.12 -19.36
CA GLY A 140 18.34 0.23 -19.08
C GLY A 140 17.14 0.55 -19.96
N ILE A 141 15.98 0.01 -19.60
CA ILE A 141 14.69 0.40 -20.19
C ILE A 141 13.73 0.84 -19.09
N THR A 142 12.87 1.80 -19.42
CA THR A 142 11.77 2.25 -18.58
C THR A 142 10.48 2.13 -19.38
N VAL A 143 9.52 1.37 -18.88
CA VAL A 143 8.18 1.25 -19.46
C VAL A 143 7.17 1.80 -18.48
N ILE A 144 6.33 2.73 -18.93
CA ILE A 144 5.26 3.34 -18.14
C ILE A 144 3.92 2.95 -18.76
N LEU A 145 3.01 2.44 -17.95
CA LEU A 145 1.64 2.09 -18.32
C LEU A 145 0.68 3.08 -17.66
N GLU A 146 -0.03 3.85 -18.46
CA GLU A 146 -0.91 4.93 -18.00
C GLU A 146 -2.31 4.75 -18.58
N ASP A 147 -3.37 5.02 -17.82
CA ASP A 147 -4.75 4.89 -18.30
C ASP A 147 -5.18 6.03 -19.21
N GLU A 148 -4.69 7.25 -18.98
CA GLU A 148 -5.03 8.42 -19.79
C GLU A 148 -3.80 9.15 -20.35
N PRO A 149 -2.94 8.48 -21.15
CA PRO A 149 -1.66 9.07 -21.57
C PRO A 149 -1.80 10.31 -22.45
N ALA A 150 -2.94 10.46 -23.14
CA ALA A 150 -3.27 11.64 -23.93
C ALA A 150 -3.41 12.92 -23.07
N LYS A 151 -3.66 12.78 -21.76
CA LYS A 151 -3.70 13.90 -20.81
C LYS A 151 -2.32 14.32 -20.31
N ILE A 152 -1.27 13.56 -20.62
CA ILE A 152 0.08 13.88 -20.18
C ILE A 152 0.72 14.88 -21.16
N MET A 153 1.04 16.06 -20.67
CA MET A 153 1.96 16.97 -21.36
C MET A 153 3.39 16.65 -20.93
N ILE A 154 4.14 15.95 -21.79
CA ILE A 154 5.55 15.64 -21.54
C ILE A 154 6.45 16.54 -22.38
N PRO A 155 7.33 17.35 -21.78
CA PRO A 155 8.36 18.06 -22.53
C PRO A 155 9.27 17.06 -23.26
N LYS A 156 9.44 17.22 -24.58
CA LYS A 156 10.28 16.32 -25.40
C LYS A 156 11.71 16.14 -24.88
N ALA A 157 12.23 17.15 -24.16
CA ALA A 157 13.57 17.11 -23.58
C ALA A 157 13.69 16.20 -22.35
N GLU A 158 12.58 15.85 -21.69
CA GLU A 158 12.59 15.08 -20.43
C GLU A 158 12.46 13.57 -20.63
N VAL A 159 12.07 13.13 -21.83
CA VAL A 159 11.99 11.72 -22.19
C VAL A 159 13.10 11.39 -23.17
N ASN A 160 13.94 10.43 -22.82
CA ASN A 160 14.81 9.79 -23.80
C ASN A 160 14.00 8.69 -24.52
N PRO A 161 13.60 8.89 -25.80
CA PRO A 161 12.74 7.95 -26.51
C PRO A 161 13.43 6.61 -26.80
N ASN A 162 14.77 6.54 -26.67
CA ASN A 162 15.50 5.30 -26.93
C ASN A 162 15.36 4.29 -25.79
N ASN A 163 15.21 4.75 -24.54
CA ASN A 163 15.09 3.88 -23.37
C ASN A 163 13.72 3.93 -22.68
N THR A 164 12.91 4.97 -22.90
CA THR A 164 11.61 5.14 -22.24
C THR A 164 10.45 4.95 -23.21
N ARG A 165 9.48 4.13 -22.84
CA ARG A 165 8.25 3.86 -23.60
C ARG A 165 7.04 4.06 -22.71
N ILE A 166 6.00 4.70 -23.23
CA ILE A 166 4.75 4.97 -22.52
C ILE A 166 3.62 4.34 -23.31
N TYR A 167 2.83 3.48 -22.66
CA TYR A 167 1.69 2.80 -23.27
C TYR A 167 0.39 3.16 -22.55
N SER A 168 -0.70 3.23 -23.30
CA SER A 168 -2.03 3.30 -22.72
C SER A 168 -2.44 1.93 -22.19
N LEU A 169 -3.04 1.87 -21.00
CA LEU A 169 -3.58 0.65 -20.42
C LEU A 169 -4.96 0.92 -19.80
N LYS A 170 -5.98 0.16 -20.21
CA LYS A 170 -7.32 0.28 -19.64
C LYS A 170 -7.53 -0.71 -18.49
N TYR A 171 -8.00 -0.21 -17.36
CA TYR A 171 -8.30 -1.00 -16.17
C TYR A 171 -9.77 -1.40 -16.12
N HIS A 172 -10.15 -2.42 -16.87
CA HIS A 172 -11.52 -2.91 -16.93
C HIS A 172 -11.94 -3.64 -15.65
N GLN A 173 -13.12 -3.31 -15.10
CA GLN A 173 -13.73 -3.98 -13.93
C GLN A 173 -12.86 -3.93 -12.66
N MET A 174 -12.04 -2.89 -12.54
CA MET A 174 -11.04 -2.74 -11.49
C MET A 174 -11.39 -1.61 -10.51
N GLU A 175 -12.68 -1.29 -10.36
CA GLU A 175 -13.15 -0.22 -9.49
C GLU A 175 -12.83 -0.50 -8.01
N VAL A 176 -12.46 0.52 -7.24
CA VAL A 176 -12.02 0.37 -5.84
C VAL A 176 -13.07 -0.33 -4.97
N ARG A 177 -14.38 -0.08 -5.19
CA ARG A 177 -15.47 -0.77 -4.48
C ARG A 177 -15.42 -2.30 -4.60
N ASN A 178 -14.83 -2.82 -5.69
CA ASN A 178 -14.74 -4.24 -5.97
C ASN A 178 -13.51 -4.90 -5.31
N ALA A 179 -12.63 -4.12 -4.66
CA ALA A 179 -11.35 -4.61 -4.12
C ALA A 179 -11.48 -5.85 -3.23
N TYR A 180 -12.47 -5.86 -2.33
CA TYR A 180 -12.70 -7.01 -1.44
C TYR A 180 -13.17 -8.25 -2.22
N ASN A 181 -14.10 -8.09 -3.15
CA ASN A 181 -14.60 -9.20 -3.97
C ASN A 181 -13.52 -9.76 -4.90
N LEU A 182 -12.67 -8.90 -5.46
CA LEU A 182 -11.52 -9.30 -6.28
C LEU A 182 -10.50 -10.08 -5.45
N LEU A 183 -10.22 -9.65 -4.22
CA LEU A 183 -9.34 -10.37 -3.30
C LEU A 183 -9.90 -11.75 -2.94
N GLN A 184 -11.20 -11.85 -2.65
CA GLN A 184 -11.85 -13.14 -2.37
C GLN A 184 -11.83 -14.06 -3.59
N HIS A 185 -12.10 -13.53 -4.78
CA HIS A 185 -11.99 -14.28 -6.04
C HIS A 185 -10.59 -14.86 -6.22
N ALA A 186 -9.55 -14.06 -5.99
CA ALA A 186 -8.17 -14.49 -6.17
C ALA A 186 -7.74 -15.59 -5.19
N ARG A 187 -8.26 -15.57 -3.96
CA ARG A 187 -8.01 -16.62 -2.97
C ARG A 187 -8.70 -17.94 -3.33
N ALA A 188 -9.91 -17.86 -3.87
CA ALA A 188 -10.72 -19.03 -4.18
C ALA A 188 -10.37 -19.66 -5.54
N ASN A 189 -9.77 -18.89 -6.46
CA ASN A 189 -9.55 -19.34 -7.83
C ASN A 189 -8.07 -19.70 -8.08
N PRO A 190 -7.75 -20.99 -8.35
CA PRO A 190 -6.41 -21.42 -8.72
C PRO A 190 -5.84 -20.73 -9.96
N ALA A 191 -6.71 -20.20 -10.85
CA ALA A 191 -6.29 -19.37 -11.97
C ALA A 191 -5.70 -18.02 -11.54
N CYS A 192 -5.68 -17.65 -10.26
CA CYS A 192 -4.93 -16.49 -9.80
C CYS A 192 -3.57 -16.86 -9.17
N ALA A 193 -3.14 -18.13 -9.24
CA ALA A 193 -1.84 -18.55 -8.71
C ALA A 193 -0.67 -17.95 -9.52
N PRO A 194 0.51 -17.74 -8.89
CA PRO A 194 1.65 -17.09 -9.55
C PRO A 194 2.29 -17.92 -10.66
N ASN A 195 2.10 -19.24 -10.67
CA ASN A 195 2.56 -20.11 -11.75
C ASN A 195 1.51 -20.17 -12.87
N MET A 196 1.52 -19.13 -13.69
CA MET A 196 0.87 -19.17 -15.00
C MET A 196 1.83 -19.79 -16.01
N ASN A 197 1.70 -21.10 -16.22
CA ASN A 197 2.10 -21.66 -17.50
C ASN A 197 1.28 -20.91 -18.58
N ASN A 198 1.97 -20.17 -19.45
CA ASN A 198 1.40 -19.22 -20.43
C ASN A 198 0.49 -19.89 -21.49
N GLN A 199 -0.59 -20.59 -21.12
CA GLN A 199 -1.40 -21.36 -22.06
C GLN A 199 -2.86 -20.95 -22.22
N HIS A 200 -3.36 -19.95 -21.49
CA HIS A 200 -4.73 -19.48 -21.69
C HIS A 200 -4.81 -17.99 -22.01
N GLN A 201 -4.11 -17.62 -23.08
CA GLN A 201 -4.39 -16.40 -23.85
C GLN A 201 -5.75 -16.58 -24.55
N GLY A 202 -6.85 -16.51 -23.80
CA GLY A 202 -8.20 -16.71 -24.35
C GLY A 202 -9.34 -16.58 -23.32
N SER A 203 -9.09 -16.86 -22.05
CA SER A 203 -9.96 -16.51 -20.93
C SER A 203 -9.12 -16.57 -19.66
N SER A 204 -8.61 -15.43 -19.19
CA SER A 204 -8.07 -15.39 -17.83
C SER A 204 -9.24 -15.43 -16.85
N ASP A 205 -9.46 -16.60 -16.25
CA ASP A 205 -10.47 -16.76 -15.19
C ASP A 205 -10.11 -15.93 -13.94
N CYS A 206 -8.89 -15.40 -13.86
CA CYS A 206 -8.48 -14.46 -12.83
C CYS A 206 -8.95 -13.04 -13.12
N LYS A 207 -9.92 -12.57 -12.33
CA LYS A 207 -10.47 -11.20 -12.46
C LYS A 207 -9.47 -10.08 -12.13
N LEU A 208 -8.35 -10.39 -11.48
CA LEU A 208 -7.29 -9.40 -11.21
C LEU A 208 -6.31 -9.23 -12.38
N GLU A 209 -6.36 -10.12 -13.39
CA GLU A 209 -5.45 -10.05 -14.52
C GLU A 209 -5.77 -8.84 -15.41
N LEU A 210 -4.77 -7.98 -15.62
CA LEU A 210 -4.88 -6.85 -16.52
C LEU A 210 -4.85 -7.33 -17.97
N ARG A 211 -5.84 -6.90 -18.75
CA ARG A 211 -5.95 -7.21 -20.17
C ARG A 211 -5.16 -6.21 -21.01
N ASP A 212 -4.88 -6.59 -22.25
CA ASP A 212 -4.26 -5.71 -23.26
C ASP A 212 -2.89 -5.13 -22.86
N LEU A 213 -2.16 -5.83 -21.99
CA LEU A 213 -0.78 -5.48 -21.67
C LEU A 213 0.12 -5.65 -22.91
N PRO A 214 1.03 -4.70 -23.19
CA PRO A 214 2.00 -4.83 -24.27
C PRO A 214 2.83 -6.11 -24.11
N GLN A 215 3.12 -6.83 -25.20
CA GLN A 215 3.95 -8.07 -25.16
C GLN A 215 5.30 -7.86 -24.46
N GLN A 216 5.89 -6.67 -24.58
CA GLN A 216 7.13 -6.30 -23.88
C GLN A 216 6.98 -6.45 -22.36
N VAL A 217 5.82 -6.11 -21.78
CA VAL A 217 5.56 -6.23 -20.34
C VAL A 217 5.64 -7.68 -19.89
N HIS A 218 5.06 -8.60 -20.66
CA HIS A 218 5.11 -10.03 -20.36
C HIS A 218 6.51 -10.60 -20.56
N ASN A 219 7.21 -10.24 -21.63
CA ASN A 219 8.45 -10.89 -22.04
C ASN A 219 9.69 -10.39 -21.28
N THR A 220 9.60 -9.22 -20.66
CA THR A 220 10.70 -8.61 -19.93
C THR A 220 10.80 -9.16 -18.51
N LYS A 221 12.03 -9.44 -18.08
CA LYS A 221 12.33 -9.70 -16.66
C LYS A 221 12.59 -8.36 -15.98
N TRP A 222 11.67 -7.93 -15.13
CA TRP A 222 11.71 -6.62 -14.48
C TRP A 222 12.59 -6.63 -13.23
N ASP A 223 13.47 -5.66 -13.07
CA ASP A 223 14.34 -5.51 -11.90
C ASP A 223 13.75 -4.56 -10.86
N VAL A 224 13.02 -3.55 -11.34
CA VAL A 224 12.24 -2.61 -10.54
C VAL A 224 10.83 -2.53 -11.12
N ILE A 225 9.82 -2.65 -10.26
CA ILE A 225 8.42 -2.39 -10.62
C ILE A 225 7.89 -1.33 -9.67
N VAL A 226 7.23 -0.30 -10.18
CA VAL A 226 6.57 0.75 -9.39
C VAL A 226 5.07 0.69 -9.66
N VAL A 227 4.27 0.58 -8.61
CA VAL A 227 2.80 0.57 -8.67
C VAL A 227 2.28 1.87 -8.07
N ASP A 228 1.96 2.81 -8.95
CA ASP A 228 1.43 4.13 -8.61
C ASP A 228 0.21 4.53 -9.45
N GLY A 229 -0.38 3.60 -10.20
CA GLY A 229 -1.57 3.84 -10.99
C GLY A 229 -2.40 2.58 -11.19
N PRO A 230 -3.69 2.72 -11.50
CA PRO A 230 -4.42 3.99 -11.72
C PRO A 230 -4.72 4.74 -10.41
N ARG A 231 -5.22 5.98 -10.51
CA ARG A 231 -5.42 6.89 -9.36
C ARG A 231 -6.22 6.31 -8.19
N GLY A 232 -7.38 5.70 -8.43
CA GLY A 232 -8.19 5.00 -7.42
C GLY A 232 -8.57 5.83 -6.19
N ASP A 233 -8.81 7.13 -6.34
CA ASP A 233 -9.20 8.04 -5.26
C ASP A 233 -10.71 7.99 -4.94
N ASP A 234 -11.52 7.36 -5.79
CA ASP A 234 -12.96 7.18 -5.63
C ASP A 234 -13.34 5.68 -5.71
N LEU A 235 -14.48 5.31 -5.11
CA LEU A 235 -14.97 3.93 -5.10
C LEU A 235 -15.38 3.42 -6.48
N GLU A 236 -15.81 4.31 -7.37
CA GLU A 236 -16.29 4.03 -8.73
C GLU A 236 -15.16 4.11 -9.78
N THR A 237 -13.99 4.65 -9.42
CA THR A 237 -12.84 4.72 -10.33
C THR A 237 -11.96 3.48 -10.21
N PRO A 238 -11.23 3.09 -11.27
CA PRO A 238 -10.27 2.01 -11.20
C PRO A 238 -9.18 2.26 -10.14
N GLY A 239 -8.89 1.22 -9.36
CA GLY A 239 -7.84 1.20 -8.34
C GLY A 239 -6.64 0.34 -8.73
N ARG A 240 -5.62 0.32 -7.87
CA ARG A 240 -4.33 -0.35 -8.11
C ARG A 240 -4.38 -1.87 -7.97
N MET A 241 -5.56 -2.49 -7.84
CA MET A 241 -5.67 -3.91 -7.52
C MET A 241 -5.04 -4.82 -8.57
N GLY A 242 -5.38 -4.61 -9.85
CA GLY A 242 -4.79 -5.37 -10.95
C GLY A 242 -3.29 -5.08 -11.14
N SER A 243 -2.86 -3.84 -10.89
CA SER A 243 -1.44 -3.45 -10.96
C SER A 243 -0.60 -4.17 -9.90
N ILE A 244 -1.08 -4.24 -8.65
CA ILE A 244 -0.40 -4.95 -7.55
C ILE A 244 -0.31 -6.45 -7.86
N TYR A 245 -1.41 -7.06 -8.30
CA TYR A 245 -1.44 -8.47 -8.69
C TYR A 245 -0.45 -8.75 -9.83
N THR A 246 -0.52 -7.97 -10.90
CA THR A 246 0.36 -8.13 -12.07
C THR A 246 1.83 -7.94 -11.70
N ALA A 247 2.15 -6.93 -10.88
CA ALA A 247 3.50 -6.72 -10.36
C ALA A 247 4.01 -7.93 -9.57
N ALA A 248 3.16 -8.55 -8.74
CA ALA A 248 3.51 -9.74 -7.97
C ALA A 248 3.80 -10.96 -8.84
N VAL A 249 3.05 -11.15 -9.93
CA VAL A 249 3.27 -12.21 -10.92
C VAL A 249 4.58 -11.95 -11.68
N LEU A 250 4.74 -10.75 -12.24
CA LEU A 250 5.93 -10.37 -13.03
C LEU A 250 7.23 -10.40 -12.20
N ALA A 251 7.19 -9.98 -10.94
CA ALA A 251 8.34 -9.98 -10.05
C ALA A 251 8.88 -11.39 -9.73
N ARG A 252 8.07 -12.43 -9.95
CA ARG A 252 8.46 -13.83 -9.75
C ARG A 252 8.99 -14.50 -11.03
N LYS A 253 8.84 -13.88 -12.20
CA LYS A 253 9.30 -14.43 -13.48
C LYS A 253 10.83 -14.44 -13.58
N GLY A 254 11.40 -15.59 -13.90
CA GLY A 254 12.84 -15.75 -14.16
C GLY A 254 13.55 -16.72 -13.21
N SER A 255 14.87 -16.55 -13.09
CA SER A 255 15.77 -17.45 -12.34
C SER A 255 15.86 -17.08 -10.86
N SER A 256 15.90 -18.09 -9.99
CA SER A 256 15.92 -17.99 -8.53
C SER A 256 17.07 -17.22 -7.92
N ASN A 257 18.15 -17.01 -8.68
CA ASN A 257 19.34 -16.31 -8.20
C ASN A 257 19.21 -14.78 -8.31
N SER A 258 18.03 -14.26 -8.66
CA SER A 258 17.82 -12.83 -8.87
C SER A 258 16.53 -12.34 -8.21
N THR A 259 16.49 -11.04 -7.94
CA THR A 259 15.38 -10.40 -7.22
C THR A 259 14.80 -9.25 -8.01
N THR A 260 13.54 -8.93 -7.74
CA THR A 260 12.85 -7.74 -8.24
C THR A 260 12.47 -6.87 -7.05
N ASP A 261 12.84 -5.59 -7.07
CA ASP A 261 12.34 -4.62 -6.10
C ASP A 261 10.97 -4.10 -6.59
N VAL A 262 9.92 -4.29 -5.80
CA VAL A 262 8.55 -3.82 -6.12
C VAL A 262 8.18 -2.70 -5.18
N PHE A 263 7.73 -1.58 -5.73
CA PHE A 263 7.26 -0.45 -4.97
C PHE A 263 5.74 -0.30 -5.11
N VAL A 264 5.06 -0.03 -4.02
CA VAL A 264 3.61 0.24 -4.02
C VAL A 264 3.35 1.55 -3.29
N HIS A 265 2.67 2.48 -3.94
CA HIS A 265 2.27 3.76 -3.37
C HIS A 265 0.85 3.69 -2.75
N ASP A 266 0.50 4.70 -1.96
CA ASP A 266 -0.81 4.85 -1.31
C ASP A 266 -1.24 3.67 -0.44
N VAL A 267 -0.30 2.92 0.15
CA VAL A 267 -0.60 1.76 1.03
C VAL A 267 -1.30 2.13 2.34
N HIS A 268 -1.54 3.42 2.56
CA HIS A 268 -2.42 3.90 3.62
C HIS A 268 -3.90 3.57 3.33
N ARG A 269 -4.27 3.42 2.06
CA ARG A 269 -5.60 2.97 1.62
C ARG A 269 -5.74 1.46 1.76
N THR A 270 -6.94 1.04 2.15
CA THR A 270 -7.23 -0.35 2.55
C THR A 270 -7.02 -1.37 1.42
N ALA A 271 -7.38 -1.04 0.17
CA ALA A 271 -7.27 -1.96 -0.95
C ALA A 271 -5.80 -2.26 -1.28
N GLU A 272 -5.00 -1.21 -1.51
CA GLU A 272 -3.56 -1.29 -1.77
C GLU A 272 -2.85 -2.02 -0.65
N LYS A 273 -3.26 -1.71 0.59
CA LYS A 273 -2.81 -2.40 1.78
C LYS A 273 -3.07 -3.90 1.64
N TRP A 274 -4.31 -4.35 1.64
CA TRP A 274 -4.62 -5.78 1.66
C TRP A 274 -3.99 -6.56 0.50
N LEU A 275 -4.03 -6.04 -0.72
CA LEU A 275 -3.48 -6.73 -1.88
C LEU A 275 -1.94 -6.81 -1.84
N SER A 276 -1.26 -5.80 -1.30
CA SER A 276 0.20 -5.86 -1.15
C SER A 276 0.62 -6.98 -0.19
N TRP A 277 -0.09 -7.16 0.93
CA TRP A 277 0.19 -8.27 1.84
C TRP A 277 -0.14 -9.62 1.21
N GLU A 278 -1.24 -9.70 0.44
CA GLU A 278 -1.67 -10.94 -0.20
C GLU A 278 -0.68 -11.43 -1.26
N PHE A 279 -0.17 -10.53 -2.10
CA PHE A 279 0.57 -10.93 -3.31
C PHE A 279 2.07 -10.64 -3.24
N LEU A 280 2.49 -9.60 -2.51
CA LEU A 280 3.90 -9.24 -2.33
C LEU A 280 4.48 -9.78 -1.02
N CYS A 281 3.61 -10.14 -0.07
CA CYS A 281 3.93 -10.85 1.17
C CYS A 281 4.71 -10.01 2.19
N GLN A 282 4.29 -10.07 3.45
CA GLN A 282 4.88 -9.27 4.52
C GLN A 282 6.35 -9.61 4.74
N GLU A 283 6.73 -10.88 4.58
CA GLU A 283 8.12 -11.34 4.71
C GLU A 283 9.08 -10.73 3.68
N ASN A 284 8.56 -10.19 2.56
CA ASN A 284 9.37 -9.54 1.53
C ASN A 284 9.46 -8.02 1.70
N LEU A 285 8.77 -7.43 2.69
CA LEU A 285 8.81 -5.97 2.92
C LEU A 285 10.19 -5.55 3.44
N VAL A 286 10.88 -4.70 2.67
CA VAL A 286 12.25 -4.23 2.98
C VAL A 286 12.25 -2.84 3.58
N SER A 287 11.36 -1.95 3.14
CA SER A 287 11.28 -0.58 3.63
C SER A 287 9.88 -0.02 3.47
N ALA A 288 9.44 0.78 4.44
CA ALA A 288 8.26 1.62 4.37
C ALA A 288 8.68 3.08 4.59
N LYS A 289 8.41 3.96 3.62
CA LYS A 289 8.62 5.41 3.74
C LYS A 289 7.31 6.09 3.40
N GLY A 290 6.74 6.83 4.35
CA GLY A 290 5.41 7.44 4.15
C GLY A 290 4.37 6.38 3.78
N THR A 291 3.75 6.56 2.62
CA THR A 291 2.77 5.63 2.05
C THR A 291 3.34 4.77 0.92
N PHE A 292 4.66 4.85 0.70
CA PHE A 292 5.40 4.11 -0.30
C PHE A 292 6.17 2.93 0.31
N TRP A 293 5.77 1.74 -0.08
CA TRP A 293 6.35 0.50 0.41
C TRP A 293 7.24 -0.14 -0.63
N LYS A 294 8.37 -0.68 -0.18
CA LYS A 294 9.34 -1.41 -0.99
C LYS A 294 9.40 -2.86 -0.55
N PHE A 295 9.10 -3.76 -1.47
CA PHE A 295 9.26 -5.19 -1.34
C PHE A 295 10.46 -5.67 -2.17
N ARG A 296 11.07 -6.78 -1.76
CA ARG A 296 12.09 -7.47 -2.55
C ARG A 296 11.69 -8.92 -2.76
N ILE A 297 11.28 -9.22 -3.98
CA ILE A 297 10.76 -10.54 -4.35
C ILE A 297 11.89 -11.36 -4.96
N LYS A 298 12.11 -12.57 -4.46
CA LYS A 298 12.96 -13.56 -5.15
C LYS A 298 12.20 -14.10 -6.35
N ARG A 299 12.84 -14.15 -7.52
CA ARG A 299 12.21 -14.75 -8.69
C ARG A 299 12.05 -16.25 -8.45
N GLN A 300 10.87 -16.80 -8.71
CA GLN A 300 10.60 -18.22 -8.54
C GLN A 300 9.47 -18.58 -9.49
N SER A 301 9.85 -19.01 -10.69
CA SER A 301 8.91 -19.28 -11.79
C SER A 301 7.92 -20.41 -11.48
N ASN A 302 8.29 -21.34 -10.58
CA ASN A 302 7.49 -22.51 -10.25
C ASN A 302 6.78 -22.41 -8.88
N ALA A 303 6.62 -21.20 -8.33
CA ALA A 303 5.93 -21.02 -7.05
C ALA A 303 4.43 -21.31 -7.21
N SER A 304 3.86 -22.19 -6.39
CA SER A 304 2.41 -22.48 -6.39
C SER A 304 1.59 -21.45 -5.61
N ARG A 305 2.23 -20.58 -4.84
CA ARG A 305 1.62 -19.57 -3.98
C ARG A 305 2.49 -18.33 -3.91
N PHE A 306 1.88 -17.19 -3.60
CA PHE A 306 2.61 -15.93 -3.47
C PHE A 306 3.46 -15.90 -2.20
N CYS A 307 2.87 -16.22 -1.05
CA CYS A 307 3.47 -16.06 0.26
C CYS A 307 3.77 -17.40 0.92
N SER A 308 4.78 -17.40 1.79
CA SER A 308 5.09 -18.56 2.61
C SER A 308 3.94 -18.81 3.59
N PRO A 309 3.69 -20.06 4.01
CA PRO A 309 2.72 -20.29 5.07
C PRO A 309 3.28 -19.66 6.35
N GLU A 310 2.45 -19.00 7.14
CA GLU A 310 2.88 -18.56 8.45
C GLU A 310 3.34 -19.79 9.24
N THR A 311 4.64 -19.87 9.53
CA THR A 311 5.13 -20.77 10.57
C THR A 311 4.61 -20.21 11.89
N VAL A 312 3.48 -20.72 12.35
CA VAL A 312 3.01 -20.49 13.71
C VAL A 312 4.05 -21.13 14.64
N ILE A 313 5.02 -20.33 15.07
CA ILE A 313 5.89 -20.72 16.18
C ILE A 313 5.01 -20.61 17.42
N ILE A 314 4.42 -21.74 17.81
CA ILE A 314 3.80 -21.89 19.13
C ILE A 314 4.94 -21.70 20.14
N ARG A 315 4.95 -20.56 20.82
CA ARG A 315 5.79 -20.30 21.99
C ARG A 315 4.95 -20.45 23.25
#